data_AF-A0A382CGA5-F1
#
_entry.id   AF-A0A382CGA5-F1
#
_cell.length_a   1.000
_cell.length_b   1.000
_cell.length_c   1.000
_cell.angle_alpha   90.00
_cell.angle_beta   90.00
_cell.angle_gamma   90.00
#
_symmetry.space_group_name_H-M   'P 1'
#
loop_
_entity.id
_entity.type
_entity.pdbx_description
1 polymer ?
#
loop_
_entity_poly.entity_id
_entity_poly.type
_entity_poly.pdbx_seq_one_letter_code
_entity_poly.pdbx_strand_id
1 'polypeptide(L)'
;MGQAVPLAFANIIANNYNILPSQINPQRGSYLIIVPDGIMNYLGDFVAFKNSQGFDVDVIPLSEAGESADAIKITIANKLAEDPMLEYVLLIGDVDGFAEFPSFYYGPENDVSDQKYTHILGNDNIPDVFIGRLSIDSLSDFAVVLAKTIKYTRDPLAFNSDWLDHGLIVAGNYSNTYPIPITPKWTSYWLRDELLDYGYSQVDTIFYPPVQQGAPYIIESIDNGVGIVNYR
;
A
#
# COMPACT_ATOMS: atom_id res chain seq x y z
N MET A 1 -32.15 6.01 3.39
CA MET A 1 -30.87 5.29 3.28
C MET A 1 -29.79 6.18 3.88
N GLY A 2 -28.79 5.61 4.55
CA GLY A 2 -27.68 6.37 5.14
C GLY A 2 -26.87 7.12 4.08
N GLN A 3 -26.01 8.04 4.51
CA GLN A 3 -25.13 8.76 3.60
C GLN A 3 -24.09 7.79 3.01
N ALA A 4 -23.87 7.88 1.69
CA ALA A 4 -22.80 7.18 1.01
C ALA A 4 -21.44 7.52 1.64
N VAL A 5 -20.67 6.50 2.00
CA VAL A 5 -19.28 6.68 2.46
C VAL A 5 -18.38 5.63 1.81
N PRO A 6 -17.11 5.96 1.53
CA PRO A 6 -16.15 4.96 1.06
C PRO A 6 -16.01 3.80 2.04
N LEU A 7 -15.97 2.58 1.52
CA LEU A 7 -15.99 1.36 2.33
C LEU A 7 -14.82 1.30 3.33
N ALA A 8 -13.61 1.66 2.90
CA ALA A 8 -12.42 1.63 3.74
C ALA A 8 -12.46 2.62 4.92
N PHE A 9 -13.21 3.72 4.79
CA PHE A 9 -13.36 4.72 5.85
C PHE A 9 -14.49 4.40 6.83
N ALA A 10 -15.34 3.41 6.55
CA ALA A 10 -16.51 3.11 7.37
C ALA A 10 -16.19 2.88 8.85
N ASN A 11 -15.11 2.14 9.14
CA ASN A 11 -14.67 1.87 10.51
C ASN A 11 -14.17 3.15 11.20
N ILE A 12 -13.33 3.93 10.52
CA ILE A 12 -12.79 5.21 11.02
C ILE A 12 -13.94 6.18 11.34
N ILE A 13 -14.91 6.30 10.43
CA ILE A 13 -16.07 7.18 10.59
C ILE A 13 -16.92 6.75 11.78
N ALA A 14 -17.26 5.47 11.87
CA ALA A 14 -18.12 4.96 12.94
C ALA A 14 -17.48 5.11 14.33
N ASN A 15 -16.18 4.84 14.45
CA ASN A 15 -15.50 4.83 15.75
C ASN A 15 -15.03 6.21 16.21
N ASN A 16 -14.69 7.12 15.29
CA ASN A 16 -14.11 8.41 15.67
C ASN A 16 -15.13 9.56 15.73
N TYR A 17 -16.27 9.44 15.04
CA TYR A 17 -17.25 10.53 14.92
C TYR A 17 -18.61 10.22 15.56
N ASN A 18 -18.73 9.12 16.32
CA ASN A 18 -19.96 8.68 16.98
C ASN A 18 -21.17 8.59 16.02
N ILE A 19 -20.92 8.27 14.74
CA ILE A 19 -21.96 8.07 13.74
C ILE A 19 -22.42 6.61 13.83
N LEU A 20 -23.72 6.39 13.99
CA LEU A 20 -24.25 5.03 14.07
C LEU A 20 -24.06 4.30 12.73
N PRO A 21 -23.71 3.01 12.73
CA PRO A 21 -23.58 2.24 11.48
C PRO A 21 -24.81 2.27 10.58
N SER A 22 -26.00 2.48 11.14
CA SER A 22 -27.26 2.62 10.38
C SER A 22 -27.41 3.95 9.63
N GLN A 23 -26.59 4.96 9.96
CA GLN A 23 -26.59 6.28 9.34
C GLN A 23 -25.63 6.38 8.15
N ILE A 24 -24.73 5.42 8.00
CA ILE A 24 -23.80 5.32 6.88
C ILE A 24 -24.22 4.19 5.94
N ASN A 25 -23.92 4.36 4.67
CA ASN A 25 -24.06 3.34 3.65
C ASN A 25 -22.68 3.10 3.01
N PRO A 26 -21.85 2.22 3.60
CA PRO A 26 -20.54 1.92 3.06
C PRO A 26 -20.63 1.27 1.69
N GLN A 27 -19.95 1.84 0.71
CA GLN A 27 -19.89 1.34 -0.65
C GLN A 27 -18.49 1.59 -1.23
N ARG A 28 -18.15 0.86 -2.29
CA ARG A 28 -16.87 1.08 -3.00
C ARG A 28 -16.85 2.51 -3.51
N GLY A 29 -15.75 3.20 -3.25
CA GLY A 29 -15.54 4.55 -3.73
C GLY A 29 -14.84 4.59 -5.07
N SER A 30 -14.43 5.79 -5.45
CA SER A 30 -13.66 6.02 -6.67
C SER A 30 -12.17 5.72 -6.45
N TYR A 31 -11.50 5.34 -7.55
CA TYR A 31 -10.09 4.98 -7.58
C TYR A 31 -9.37 5.82 -8.62
N LEU A 32 -8.62 6.82 -8.16
CA LEU A 32 -7.87 7.71 -9.05
C LEU A 32 -6.48 7.12 -9.34
N ILE A 33 -6.11 7.06 -10.61
CA ILE A 33 -4.77 6.69 -11.06
C ILE A 33 -4.12 7.92 -11.69
N ILE A 34 -2.93 8.29 -11.23
CA ILE A 34 -2.11 9.34 -11.85
C ILE A 34 -0.84 8.68 -12.41
N VAL A 35 -0.55 8.94 -13.68
CA VAL A 35 0.46 8.19 -14.45
C VAL A 35 1.17 9.07 -15.48
N PRO A 36 2.45 8.84 -15.80
CA PRO A 36 3.09 9.46 -16.94
C PRO A 36 2.36 9.16 -18.25
N ASP A 37 2.25 10.17 -19.11
CA ASP A 37 1.52 10.13 -20.37
C ASP A 37 1.88 8.92 -21.25
N GLY A 38 3.18 8.60 -21.32
CA GLY A 38 3.69 7.49 -22.13
C GLY A 38 3.21 6.10 -21.67
N ILE A 39 2.69 5.98 -20.45
CA ILE A 39 2.27 4.69 -19.86
C ILE A 39 0.75 4.53 -19.88
N MET A 40 -0.01 5.62 -20.04
CA MET A 40 -1.48 5.65 -19.93
C MET A 40 -2.17 4.57 -20.77
N ASN A 41 -1.69 4.33 -22.00
CA ASN A 41 -2.29 3.36 -22.93
C ASN A 41 -2.13 1.89 -22.49
N TYR A 42 -1.25 1.59 -21.53
CA TYR A 42 -1.02 0.22 -21.03
C TYR A 42 -1.89 -0.14 -19.82
N LEU A 43 -2.75 0.78 -19.35
CA LEU A 43 -3.57 0.58 -18.15
C LEU A 43 -4.90 -0.12 -18.38
N GLY A 44 -5.31 -0.36 -19.64
CA GLY A 44 -6.65 -0.84 -19.98
C GLY A 44 -7.09 -2.07 -19.17
N ASP A 45 -6.26 -3.11 -19.12
CA ASP A 45 -6.57 -4.35 -18.37
C ASP A 45 -6.64 -4.12 -16.86
N PHE A 46 -5.78 -3.25 -16.32
CA PHE A 46 -5.76 -2.93 -14.90
C PHE A 46 -6.97 -2.09 -14.49
N VAL A 47 -7.35 -1.12 -15.30
CA VAL A 47 -8.57 -0.31 -15.13
C VAL A 47 -9.80 -1.20 -15.20
N ALA A 48 -9.92 -2.08 -16.19
CA ALA A 48 -11.03 -3.03 -16.28
C ALA A 48 -11.07 -3.97 -15.07
N PHE A 49 -9.91 -4.43 -14.60
CA PHE A 49 -9.79 -5.23 -13.39
C PHE A 49 -10.29 -4.46 -12.15
N LYS A 50 -9.85 -3.23 -11.91
CA LYS A 50 -10.32 -2.41 -10.78
C LYS A 50 -11.82 -2.12 -10.85
N ASN A 51 -12.34 -1.77 -12.03
CA ASN A 51 -13.78 -1.61 -12.25
C ASN A 51 -14.56 -2.91 -11.92
N SER A 52 -14.01 -4.10 -12.24
CA SER A 52 -14.65 -5.37 -11.89
C SER A 52 -14.74 -5.65 -10.38
N GLN A 53 -13.97 -4.92 -9.55
CA GLN A 53 -14.05 -4.97 -8.09
C GLN A 53 -15.05 -3.97 -7.50
N GLY A 54 -15.73 -3.19 -8.36
CA GLY A 54 -16.73 -2.20 -8.00
C GLY A 54 -16.20 -0.79 -7.75
N PHE A 55 -14.94 -0.49 -8.10
CA PHE A 55 -14.42 0.88 -8.05
C PHE A 55 -14.81 1.66 -9.30
N ASP A 56 -15.14 2.95 -9.14
CA ASP A 56 -15.23 3.89 -10.26
C ASP A 56 -13.82 4.43 -10.54
N VAL A 57 -13.19 3.93 -11.61
CA VAL A 57 -11.78 4.21 -11.89
C VAL A 57 -11.63 5.43 -12.80
N ASP A 58 -10.82 6.39 -12.37
CA ASP A 58 -10.42 7.55 -13.16
C ASP A 58 -8.90 7.53 -13.40
N VAL A 59 -8.46 7.96 -14.59
CA VAL A 59 -7.05 7.95 -14.97
C VAL A 59 -6.67 9.32 -15.51
N ILE A 60 -5.75 10.00 -14.83
CA ILE A 60 -5.27 11.33 -15.20
C ILE A 60 -3.78 11.22 -15.58
N PRO A 61 -3.38 11.67 -16.78
CA PRO A 61 -1.97 11.75 -17.14
C PRO A 61 -1.27 12.88 -16.38
N LEU A 62 0.04 12.77 -16.17
CA LEU A 62 0.84 13.81 -15.50
C LEU A 62 0.73 15.17 -16.18
N SER A 63 0.66 15.21 -17.51
CA SER A 63 0.45 16.46 -18.26
C SER A 63 -0.83 17.22 -17.87
N GLU A 64 -1.83 16.52 -17.34
CA GLU A 64 -3.08 17.11 -16.83
C GLU A 64 -3.05 17.30 -15.30
N ALA A 65 -2.46 16.37 -14.55
CA ALA A 65 -2.37 16.46 -13.09
C ALA A 65 -1.42 17.57 -12.60
N GLY A 66 -0.45 17.97 -13.45
CA GLY A 66 0.53 19.02 -13.20
C GLY A 66 1.96 18.49 -13.05
N GLU A 67 2.93 19.38 -13.29
CA GLU A 67 4.36 19.03 -13.34
C GLU A 67 5.08 19.13 -11.98
N SER A 68 4.36 19.35 -10.88
CA SER A 68 4.94 19.45 -9.53
C SER A 68 4.11 18.70 -8.50
N ALA A 69 4.75 18.31 -7.38
CA ALA A 69 4.07 17.64 -6.29
C ALA A 69 2.91 18.47 -5.71
N ASP A 70 3.08 19.79 -5.60
CA ASP A 70 2.00 20.68 -5.16
C ASP A 70 0.83 20.73 -6.17
N ALA A 71 1.12 20.77 -7.47
CA ALA A 71 0.08 20.76 -8.50
C ALA A 71 -0.71 19.45 -8.50
N ILE A 72 -0.01 18.31 -8.41
CA ILE A 72 -0.63 16.98 -8.31
C ILE A 72 -1.49 16.88 -7.04
N LYS A 73 -1.02 17.39 -5.91
CA LYS A 73 -1.81 17.45 -4.67
C LYS A 73 -3.08 18.28 -4.85
N ILE A 74 -3.00 19.42 -5.53
CA ILE A 74 -4.18 20.24 -5.86
C ILE A 74 -5.16 19.46 -6.74
N THR A 75 -4.67 18.72 -7.74
CA THR A 75 -5.51 17.86 -8.59
C THR A 75 -6.26 16.80 -7.76
N ILE A 76 -5.57 16.11 -6.85
CA ILE A 76 -6.21 15.13 -5.95
C ILE A 76 -7.25 15.83 -5.05
N ALA A 77 -6.93 17.01 -4.51
CA ALA A 77 -7.85 17.77 -3.66
C ALA A 77 -9.12 18.20 -4.40
N ASN A 78 -8.98 18.65 -5.66
CA ASN A 78 -10.11 19.00 -6.51
C ASN A 78 -10.96 17.75 -6.81
N LYS A 79 -10.32 16.61 -7.11
CA LYS A 79 -11.05 15.36 -7.36
C LYS A 79 -11.84 14.90 -6.13
N LEU A 80 -11.26 14.99 -4.93
CA LEU A 80 -11.96 14.68 -3.68
C LEU A 80 -13.14 15.64 -3.41
N ALA A 81 -12.98 16.92 -3.74
CA ALA A 81 -14.04 17.92 -3.57
C ALA A 81 -15.22 17.70 -4.55
N GLU A 82 -14.92 17.31 -5.78
CA GLU A 82 -15.92 16.94 -6.79
C GLU A 82 -16.62 15.62 -6.48
N ASP A 83 -15.85 14.65 -5.98
CA ASP A 83 -16.31 13.32 -5.61
C ASP A 83 -15.84 12.94 -4.20
N PRO A 84 -16.67 13.21 -3.17
CA PRO A 84 -16.40 12.79 -1.79
C PRO A 84 -16.31 11.28 -1.59
N MET A 85 -16.58 10.47 -2.62
CA MET A 85 -16.37 9.03 -2.60
C MET A 85 -14.97 8.60 -3.03
N LEU A 86 -14.06 9.52 -3.39
CA LEU A 86 -12.66 9.19 -3.70
C LEU A 86 -12.01 8.44 -2.52
N GLU A 87 -11.68 7.17 -2.73
CA GLU A 87 -11.21 6.26 -1.67
C GLU A 87 -9.71 6.01 -1.77
N TYR A 88 -9.23 5.77 -3.00
CA TYR A 88 -7.84 5.41 -3.28
C TYR A 88 -7.24 6.28 -4.38
N VAL A 89 -5.97 6.64 -4.20
CA VAL A 89 -5.10 7.24 -5.20
C VAL A 89 -3.93 6.30 -5.46
N LEU A 90 -3.67 6.00 -6.72
CA LEU A 90 -2.52 5.23 -7.17
C LEU A 90 -1.62 6.11 -8.03
N LEU A 91 -0.39 6.31 -7.58
CA LEU A 91 0.66 6.92 -8.37
C LEU A 91 1.40 5.80 -9.13
N ILE A 92 1.74 6.04 -10.39
CA ILE A 92 2.54 5.09 -11.17
C ILE A 92 3.75 5.85 -11.68
N GLY A 93 4.94 5.40 -11.29
CA GLY A 93 6.19 6.09 -11.62
C GLY A 93 7.15 6.16 -10.44
N ASP A 94 8.41 6.44 -10.74
CA ASP A 94 9.49 6.56 -9.76
C ASP A 94 9.85 8.04 -9.53
N VAL A 95 10.71 8.35 -8.57
CA VAL A 95 11.19 9.71 -8.35
C VAL A 95 12.10 10.23 -9.46
N ASP A 96 12.62 9.33 -10.30
CA ASP A 96 13.45 9.64 -11.45
C ASP A 96 13.24 8.65 -12.61
N GLY A 97 14.07 8.75 -13.65
CA GLY A 97 14.18 7.72 -14.68
C GLY A 97 13.08 7.71 -15.73
N PHE A 98 12.75 6.51 -16.21
CA PHE A 98 11.84 6.29 -17.34
C PHE A 98 10.42 6.82 -17.09
N ALA A 99 9.98 6.74 -15.83
CA ALA A 99 8.63 7.08 -15.39
C ALA A 99 8.70 8.09 -14.25
N GLU A 100 9.54 9.13 -14.40
CA GLU A 100 9.71 10.18 -13.39
C GLU A 100 8.35 10.79 -12.98
N PHE A 101 8.15 10.89 -11.67
CA PHE A 101 6.90 11.30 -11.05
C PHE A 101 7.22 12.16 -9.81
N PRO A 102 6.74 13.42 -9.75
CA PRO A 102 7.03 14.33 -8.66
C PRO A 102 6.68 13.76 -7.28
N SER A 103 7.49 14.06 -6.27
CA SER A 103 7.28 13.59 -4.90
C SER A 103 7.54 14.70 -3.91
N PHE A 104 6.99 14.56 -2.69
CA PHE A 104 7.37 15.43 -1.60
C PHE A 104 8.60 14.91 -0.88
N TYR A 105 9.23 15.78 -0.10
CA TYR A 105 10.42 15.47 0.66
C TYR A 105 10.26 15.94 2.12
N TYR A 106 10.89 15.23 3.04
CA TYR A 106 11.00 15.59 4.46
C TYR A 106 12.47 15.72 4.88
N GLY A 107 12.70 16.61 5.84
CA GLY A 107 13.99 16.75 6.50
C GLY A 107 15.12 17.26 5.59
N PRO A 108 16.32 17.44 6.17
CA PRO A 108 17.51 17.84 5.41
C PRO A 108 18.08 16.70 4.53
N GLU A 109 17.68 15.46 4.78
CA GLU A 109 18.15 14.27 4.07
C GLU A 109 17.37 14.01 2.76
N ASN A 110 16.35 14.84 2.47
CA ASN A 110 15.46 14.69 1.33
C ASN A 110 14.76 13.31 1.32
N ASP A 111 14.16 12.94 2.45
CA ASP A 111 13.39 11.71 2.54
C ASP A 111 12.12 11.82 1.70
N VAL A 112 12.08 11.07 0.60
CA VAL A 112 10.95 11.02 -0.33
C VAL A 112 9.69 10.56 0.40
N SER A 113 8.55 11.20 0.13
CA SER A 113 7.27 10.78 0.67
C SER A 113 6.09 11.13 -0.23
N ASP A 114 5.14 10.20 -0.30
CA ASP A 114 3.82 10.42 -0.88
C ASP A 114 2.77 10.83 0.16
N GLN A 115 3.10 10.81 1.47
CA GLN A 115 2.10 11.01 2.52
C GLN A 115 1.44 12.39 2.41
N LYS A 116 2.19 13.43 2.04
CA LYS A 116 1.68 14.80 1.91
C LYS A 116 0.61 14.95 0.83
N TYR A 117 0.53 14.06 -0.16
CA TYR A 117 -0.57 14.04 -1.12
C TYR A 117 -1.93 13.79 -0.46
N THR A 118 -1.93 13.11 0.69
CA THR A 118 -3.16 12.69 1.38
C THR A 118 -3.66 13.68 2.43
N HIS A 119 -2.86 14.69 2.81
CA HIS A 119 -3.23 15.70 3.80
C HIS A 119 -3.92 16.89 3.13
N ILE A 120 -5.23 16.78 2.90
CA ILE A 120 -6.02 17.69 2.07
C ILE A 120 -6.94 18.56 2.93
N LEU A 121 -7.63 17.94 3.88
CA LEU A 121 -8.61 18.55 4.76
C LEU A 121 -8.09 18.54 6.19
N GLY A 122 -8.46 19.57 6.95
CA GLY A 122 -7.92 19.75 8.29
C GLY A 122 -6.44 20.14 8.26
N ASN A 123 -6.02 20.95 9.21
CA ASN A 123 -4.60 21.27 9.35
C ASN A 123 -3.93 20.20 10.22
N ASP A 124 -3.94 18.96 9.75
CA ASP A 124 -3.43 17.79 10.46
C ASP A 124 -2.70 16.80 9.52
N ASN A 125 -2.29 15.65 10.06
CA ASN A 125 -1.53 14.62 9.33
C ASN A 125 -2.36 13.34 9.10
N ILE A 126 -3.69 13.41 9.22
CA ILE A 126 -4.58 12.29 8.97
C ILE A 126 -4.81 12.21 7.44
N PRO A 127 -4.63 11.05 6.81
CA PRO A 127 -4.86 10.91 5.38
C PRO A 127 -6.37 11.00 5.07
N ASP A 128 -6.75 11.89 4.15
CA ASP A 128 -8.12 12.03 3.64
C ASP A 128 -8.46 11.03 2.53
N VAL A 129 -7.43 10.43 1.92
CA VAL A 129 -7.51 9.39 0.91
C VAL A 129 -6.41 8.35 1.16
N PHE A 130 -6.63 7.11 0.78
CA PHE A 130 -5.57 6.10 0.81
C PHE A 130 -4.68 6.25 -0.42
N ILE A 131 -3.35 6.21 -0.24
CA ILE A 131 -2.40 6.34 -1.34
C ILE A 131 -1.46 5.15 -1.44
N GLY A 132 -1.09 4.80 -2.66
CA GLY A 132 0.01 3.89 -2.96
C GLY A 132 0.73 4.31 -4.23
N ARG A 133 1.97 3.83 -4.40
CA ARG A 133 2.78 4.04 -5.61
C ARG A 133 3.23 2.72 -6.19
N LEU A 134 3.07 2.54 -7.50
CA LEU A 134 3.76 1.52 -8.26
C LEU A 134 5.03 2.15 -8.84
N SER A 135 6.14 2.02 -8.11
CA SER A 135 7.47 2.43 -8.59
C SER A 135 7.93 1.50 -9.71
N ILE A 136 8.31 2.08 -10.84
CA ILE A 136 8.69 1.33 -12.05
C ILE A 136 9.83 2.04 -12.77
N ASP A 137 10.85 1.28 -13.16
CA ASP A 137 11.96 1.77 -13.98
C ASP A 137 11.84 1.36 -15.45
N SER A 138 10.86 0.52 -15.78
CA SER A 138 10.66 0.00 -17.13
C SER A 138 9.22 -0.48 -17.38
N LEU A 139 8.84 -0.61 -18.66
CA LEU A 139 7.57 -1.24 -19.04
C LEU A 139 7.50 -2.73 -18.64
N SER A 140 8.64 -3.41 -18.54
CA SER A 140 8.69 -4.80 -18.05
C SER A 140 8.33 -4.89 -16.57
N ASP A 141 8.87 -4.01 -15.73
CA ASP A 141 8.54 -3.97 -14.30
C ASP A 141 7.07 -3.66 -14.10
N PHE A 142 6.56 -2.70 -14.87
CA PHE A 142 5.15 -2.35 -14.89
C PHE A 142 4.25 -3.56 -15.20
N ALA A 143 4.54 -4.27 -16.29
CA ALA A 143 3.78 -5.47 -16.67
C ALA A 143 3.82 -6.55 -15.57
N VAL A 144 5.00 -6.77 -14.96
CA VAL A 144 5.18 -7.76 -13.89
C VAL A 144 4.38 -7.39 -12.64
N VAL A 145 4.42 -6.13 -12.20
CA VAL A 145 3.69 -5.66 -11.01
C VAL A 145 2.18 -5.73 -11.22
N LEU A 146 1.67 -5.31 -12.39
CA LEU A 146 0.25 -5.43 -12.71
C LEU A 146 -0.20 -6.89 -12.75
N ALA A 147 0.55 -7.76 -13.42
CA ALA A 147 0.23 -9.18 -13.52
C ALA A 147 0.17 -9.86 -12.14
N LYS A 148 1.15 -9.59 -11.26
CA LYS A 148 1.15 -10.11 -9.88
C LYS A 148 -0.06 -9.61 -9.10
N THR A 149 -0.38 -8.31 -9.19
CA THR A 149 -1.52 -7.71 -8.49
C THR A 149 -2.85 -8.33 -8.91
N ILE A 150 -3.08 -8.47 -10.23
CA ILE A 150 -4.30 -9.08 -10.77
C ILE A 150 -4.38 -10.56 -10.40
N LYS A 151 -3.27 -11.31 -10.55
CA LYS A 151 -3.25 -12.75 -10.28
C LYS A 151 -3.49 -13.05 -8.80
N TYR A 152 -2.82 -12.34 -7.89
CA TYR A 152 -3.05 -12.48 -6.46
C TYR A 152 -4.51 -12.23 -6.08
N THR A 153 -5.16 -11.26 -6.72
CA THR A 153 -6.55 -10.93 -6.38
C THR A 153 -7.56 -11.91 -6.97
N ARG A 154 -7.33 -12.40 -8.19
CA ARG A 154 -8.29 -13.28 -8.88
C ARG A 154 -8.14 -14.75 -8.51
N ASP A 155 -6.90 -15.20 -8.33
CA ASP A 155 -6.58 -16.62 -8.25
C ASP A 155 -5.24 -16.84 -7.52
N PRO A 156 -5.16 -16.47 -6.22
CA PRO A 156 -3.92 -16.58 -5.44
C PRO A 156 -3.53 -18.03 -5.15
N LEU A 157 -4.50 -18.95 -5.17
CA LEU A 157 -4.31 -20.36 -4.80
C LEU A 157 -4.17 -21.29 -6.01
N ALA A 158 -4.02 -20.75 -7.22
CA ALA A 158 -4.00 -21.50 -8.46
C ALA A 158 -2.91 -22.59 -8.51
N PHE A 159 -1.76 -22.30 -7.92
CA PHE A 159 -0.53 -23.09 -8.05
C PHE A 159 -0.06 -23.69 -6.72
N ASN A 160 -0.32 -22.99 -5.62
CA ASN A 160 -0.06 -23.45 -4.25
C ASN A 160 -1.28 -23.07 -3.42
N SER A 161 -1.91 -24.04 -2.77
CA SER A 161 -3.12 -23.80 -1.96
C SER A 161 -2.82 -23.34 -0.54
N ASP A 162 -1.58 -23.49 -0.08
CA ASP A 162 -1.25 -23.52 1.35
C ASP A 162 -0.29 -22.39 1.75
N TRP A 163 -0.02 -21.43 0.87
CA TRP A 163 0.97 -20.38 1.16
C TRP A 163 0.39 -19.16 1.89
N LEU A 164 -0.92 -18.91 1.78
CA LEU A 164 -1.54 -17.70 2.31
C LEU A 164 -1.59 -17.66 3.85
N ASP A 165 -1.63 -18.82 4.49
CA ASP A 165 -1.63 -18.99 5.95
C ASP A 165 -0.25 -19.34 6.52
N HIS A 166 0.81 -19.20 5.70
CA HIS A 166 2.20 -19.23 6.14
C HIS A 166 2.75 -17.81 6.31
N GLY A 167 3.42 -17.56 7.43
CA GLY A 167 4.04 -16.27 7.73
C GLY A 167 5.56 -16.38 7.87
N LEU A 168 6.26 -15.29 7.59
CA LEU A 168 7.69 -15.13 7.87
C LEU A 168 7.93 -13.88 8.70
N ILE A 169 8.52 -14.04 9.88
CA ILE A 169 8.91 -12.94 10.76
C ILE A 169 10.43 -12.90 10.89
N VAL A 170 11.02 -11.79 10.45
CA VAL A 170 12.46 -11.53 10.52
C VAL A 170 12.69 -10.41 11.53
N ALA A 171 13.70 -10.54 12.38
CA ALA A 171 13.98 -9.52 13.39
C ALA A 171 15.46 -9.40 13.74
N GLY A 172 15.92 -8.18 14.02
CA GLY A 172 17.31 -7.91 14.38
C GLY A 172 17.45 -7.04 15.62
N ASN A 173 17.96 -7.61 16.71
CA ASN A 173 18.47 -6.83 17.84
C ASN A 173 19.88 -6.34 17.50
N TYR A 174 19.96 -5.21 16.80
CA TYR A 174 21.23 -4.60 16.38
C TYR A 174 21.37 -3.16 16.87
N SER A 175 22.57 -2.82 17.33
CA SER A 175 22.99 -1.44 17.57
C SER A 175 24.52 -1.36 17.49
N ASN A 176 25.03 -0.23 16.98
CA ASN A 176 26.46 0.08 17.02
C ASN A 176 26.93 0.51 18.42
N THR A 177 26.00 0.73 19.36
CA THR A 177 26.27 1.22 20.73
C THR A 177 25.44 0.46 21.76
N TYR A 178 25.95 0.39 23.00
CA TYR A 178 25.20 -0.20 24.11
C TYR A 178 24.19 0.80 24.72
N PRO A 179 23.06 0.31 25.26
CA PRO A 179 22.63 -1.10 25.30
C PRO A 179 22.09 -1.59 23.94
N ILE A 180 22.30 -2.87 23.64
CA ILE A 180 21.71 -3.50 22.45
C ILE A 180 20.17 -3.56 22.64
N PRO A 181 19.37 -3.07 21.68
CA PRO A 181 17.92 -3.07 21.80
C PRO A 181 17.41 -4.51 21.83
N ILE A 182 16.36 -4.74 22.63
CA ILE A 182 15.69 -6.05 22.72
C ILE A 182 14.30 -6.08 22.09
N THR A 183 13.73 -4.89 21.86
CA THR A 183 12.36 -4.71 21.42
C THR A 183 12.07 -5.16 19.99
N PRO A 184 13.00 -5.12 19.01
CA PRO A 184 12.74 -5.68 17.69
C PRO A 184 12.27 -7.14 17.77
N LYS A 185 13.06 -8.00 18.42
CA LYS A 185 12.68 -9.41 18.63
C LYS A 185 11.42 -9.58 19.47
N TRP A 186 11.24 -8.81 20.54
CA TRP A 186 10.06 -8.97 21.40
C TRP A 186 8.76 -8.62 20.68
N THR A 187 8.73 -7.53 19.92
CA THR A 187 7.58 -7.17 19.08
C THR A 187 7.35 -8.21 17.98
N SER A 188 8.41 -8.76 17.40
CA SER A 188 8.31 -9.81 16.39
C SER A 188 7.82 -11.16 16.95
N TYR A 189 8.19 -11.52 18.18
CA TYR A 189 7.61 -12.69 18.86
C TYR A 189 6.11 -12.49 19.11
N TRP A 190 5.71 -11.31 19.60
CA TRP A 190 4.29 -11.00 19.77
C TRP A 190 3.53 -11.11 18.44
N LEU A 191 4.02 -10.53 17.36
CA LEU A 191 3.37 -10.62 16.05
C LEU A 191 3.26 -12.07 15.54
N ARG A 192 4.30 -12.88 15.73
CA ARG A 192 4.27 -14.30 15.40
C ARG A 192 3.14 -15.01 16.15
N ASP A 193 3.03 -14.77 17.44
CA ASP A 193 2.01 -15.42 18.29
C ASP A 193 0.60 -14.94 17.91
N GLU A 194 0.40 -13.66 17.58
CA GLU A 194 -0.86 -13.17 17.04
C GLU A 194 -1.22 -13.86 15.71
N LEU A 195 -0.29 -13.96 14.75
CA LEU A 195 -0.58 -14.63 13.48
C LEU A 195 -1.07 -16.08 13.69
N LEU A 196 -0.42 -16.81 14.60
CA LEU A 196 -0.83 -18.17 14.96
C LEU A 196 -2.21 -18.19 15.63
N ASP A 197 -2.50 -17.25 16.54
CA ASP A 197 -3.80 -17.13 17.22
C ASP A 197 -4.94 -16.80 16.23
N TYR A 198 -4.66 -16.00 15.21
CA TYR A 198 -5.60 -15.64 14.13
C TYR A 198 -5.65 -16.65 12.98
N GLY A 199 -5.01 -17.82 13.13
CA GLY A 199 -5.23 -18.97 12.25
C GLY A 199 -4.19 -19.21 11.16
N TYR A 200 -3.02 -18.56 11.22
CA TYR A 200 -1.88 -18.99 10.40
C TYR A 200 -1.42 -20.38 10.85
N SER A 201 -1.21 -21.28 9.90
CA SER A 201 -0.82 -22.67 10.18
C SER A 201 0.68 -22.81 10.45
N GLN A 202 1.50 -21.91 9.90
CA GLN A 202 2.94 -21.88 10.09
C GLN A 202 3.44 -20.43 10.15
N VAL A 203 4.38 -20.14 11.06
CA VAL A 203 5.10 -18.87 11.09
C VAL A 203 6.58 -19.11 11.35
N ASP A 204 7.39 -18.91 10.31
CA ASP A 204 8.84 -19.02 10.38
C ASP A 204 9.45 -17.78 11.04
N THR A 205 10.51 -17.97 11.82
CA THR A 205 11.22 -16.88 12.50
C THR A 205 12.71 -16.91 12.21
N ILE A 206 13.27 -15.79 11.75
CA ILE A 206 14.70 -15.66 11.45
C ILE A 206 15.26 -14.45 12.19
N PHE A 207 15.88 -14.70 13.36
CA PHE A 207 16.25 -13.63 14.29
C PHE A 207 17.75 -13.48 14.49
N TYR A 208 18.22 -12.24 14.40
CA TYR A 208 19.56 -11.82 14.82
C TYR A 208 19.50 -11.21 16.23
N PRO A 209 20.33 -11.67 17.19
CA PRO A 209 21.02 -12.96 17.24
C PRO A 209 20.04 -14.13 17.51
N PRO A 210 20.42 -15.39 17.24
CA PRO A 210 21.78 -15.85 16.91
C PRO A 210 22.09 -15.94 15.40
N VAL A 211 21.11 -15.73 14.52
CA VAL A 211 21.30 -15.92 13.08
C VAL A 211 22.04 -14.71 12.49
N GLN A 212 23.36 -14.83 12.32
CA GLN A 212 24.19 -13.75 11.78
C GLN A 212 24.03 -13.53 10.27
N GLN A 213 23.72 -14.59 9.52
CA GLN A 213 23.50 -14.56 8.07
C GLN A 213 22.10 -15.10 7.77
N GLY A 214 21.10 -14.25 7.88
CA GLY A 214 19.70 -14.62 7.72
C GLY A 214 19.26 -14.86 6.27
N ALA A 215 19.94 -14.26 5.31
CA ALA A 215 19.49 -14.21 3.91
C ALA A 215 19.18 -15.59 3.29
N PRO A 216 20.01 -16.65 3.45
CA PRO A 216 19.70 -17.96 2.88
C PRO A 216 18.37 -18.54 3.39
N TYR A 217 18.10 -18.38 4.69
CA TYR A 217 16.87 -18.87 5.32
C TYR A 217 15.64 -18.02 4.92
N ILE A 218 15.84 -16.71 4.74
CA ILE A 218 14.77 -15.79 4.29
C ILE A 218 14.35 -16.13 2.86
N ILE A 219 15.33 -16.32 1.98
CA ILE A 219 15.08 -16.71 0.57
C ILE A 219 14.33 -18.04 0.52
N GLU A 220 14.82 -19.05 1.25
CA GLU A 220 14.17 -20.36 1.31
C GLU A 220 12.72 -20.27 1.81
N SER A 221 12.46 -19.48 2.85
CA SER A 221 11.10 -19.29 3.37
C SER A 221 10.18 -18.62 2.34
N ILE A 222 10.67 -17.58 1.65
CA ILE A 222 9.89 -16.90 0.60
C ILE A 222 9.63 -17.82 -0.59
N ASP A 223 10.62 -18.56 -1.06
CA ASP A 223 10.52 -19.49 -2.19
C ASP A 223 9.55 -20.65 -1.90
N ASN A 224 9.43 -21.07 -0.64
CA ASN A 224 8.45 -22.06 -0.18
C ASN A 224 7.02 -21.52 -0.09
N GLY A 225 6.84 -20.19 -0.19
CA GLY A 225 5.54 -19.52 -0.20
C GLY A 225 5.08 -19.08 1.18
N VAL A 226 4.98 -17.75 1.35
CA VAL A 226 4.46 -17.09 2.56
C VAL A 226 3.50 -15.96 2.18
N GLY A 227 2.37 -15.88 2.87
CA GLY A 227 1.31 -14.89 2.67
C GLY A 227 1.64 -13.53 3.25
N ILE A 228 2.49 -13.51 4.30
CA ILE A 228 2.97 -12.28 4.93
C ILE A 228 4.43 -12.38 5.32
N VAL A 229 5.16 -11.29 5.09
CA VAL A 229 6.54 -11.11 5.59
C VAL A 229 6.57 -9.86 6.46
N ASN A 230 7.13 -9.98 7.66
CA ASN A 230 7.45 -8.85 8.52
C ASN A 230 8.94 -8.80 8.81
N TYR A 231 9.51 -7.60 8.83
CA TYR A 231 10.89 -7.35 9.24
C TYR A 231 10.92 -6.24 10.31
N ARG A 232 11.69 -6.44 11.38
CA ARG A 232 11.88 -5.44 12.43
C ARG A 232 13.30 -5.36 12.98
#